data_AF-A0A0M2NIM8-F1
#
_entry.id   AF-A0A0M2NIM8-F1
#
_cell.length_a   1.000
_cell.length_b   1.000
_cell.length_c   1.000
_cell.angle_alpha   90.00
_cell.angle_beta   90.00
_cell.angle_gamma   90.00
#
_symmetry.space_group_name_H-M   'P 1'
#
loop_
_entity.id
_entity.type
_entity.pdbx_description
1 polymer ?
#
loop_
_entity_poly.entity_id
_entity_poly.type
_entity_poly.pdbx_seq_one_letter_code
_entity_poly.pdbx_strand_id
1 'polypeptide(L)'
;MNKKRPFNAETALRIYYTYPNEIGNPQLKELFDVAANSTVAVIKKEIRKLMNEAGIKVWNPQNVDTKTAYEYAGIDIETIEKSYMKIKKLGLEMQT
;
A
#
# COMPACT_ATOMS: atom_id res chain seq x y z
N MET A 1 -15.42 -4.93 10.43
CA MET A 1 -14.37 -4.19 11.18
C MET A 1 -13.04 -4.39 10.48
N ASN A 2 -12.61 -3.44 9.64
CA ASN A 2 -11.29 -3.50 9.01
C ASN A 2 -10.24 -3.29 10.10
N LYS A 3 -9.62 -4.38 10.58
CA LYS A 3 -8.41 -4.32 11.37
C LYS A 3 -7.34 -3.68 10.49
N LYS A 4 -7.09 -2.38 10.67
CA LYS A 4 -5.94 -1.68 10.10
C LYS A 4 -4.71 -2.46 10.58
N ARG A 5 -4.12 -3.26 9.70
CA ARG A 5 -2.87 -3.95 10.02
C ARG A 5 -1.80 -2.88 10.17
N PRO A 6 -0.91 -2.99 11.16
CA PRO A 6 0.23 -2.09 11.23
C PRO A 6 0.99 -2.22 9.90
N PHE A 7 1.17 -1.11 9.20
CA PHE A 7 1.98 -1.04 7.99
C PHE A 7 3.23 -0.22 8.33
N ASN A 8 4.38 -0.65 7.84
CA ASN A 8 5.61 0.11 7.99
C ASN A 8 5.56 1.32 7.03
N ALA A 9 5.67 2.54 7.57
CA ALA A 9 5.55 3.75 6.78
C ALA A 9 6.73 3.95 5.81
N GLU A 10 7.93 3.46 6.14
CA GLU A 10 9.07 3.47 5.20
C GLU A 10 8.82 2.53 4.03
N THR A 11 8.31 1.33 4.32
CA THR A 11 7.88 0.37 3.29
C THR A 11 6.81 0.96 2.38
N ALA A 12 5.80 1.62 2.95
CA ALA A 12 4.76 2.29 2.18
C ALA A 12 5.35 3.40 1.30
N LEU A 13 6.15 4.32 1.85
CA LEU A 13 6.80 5.36 1.03
C LEU A 13 7.64 4.74 -0.09
N ARG A 14 8.47 3.75 0.23
CA ARG A 14 9.34 3.08 -0.74
C ARG A 14 8.53 2.45 -1.87
N ILE A 15 7.47 1.70 -1.55
CA ILE A 15 6.62 1.05 -2.57
C ILE A 15 5.92 2.10 -3.42
N TYR A 16 5.35 3.15 -2.82
CA TYR A 16 4.60 4.18 -3.52
C TYR A 16 5.47 4.91 -4.57
N TYR A 17 6.67 5.34 -4.18
CA TYR A 17 7.56 6.05 -5.10
C TYR A 17 8.30 5.14 -6.08
N THR A 18 8.52 3.86 -5.74
CA THR A 18 9.15 2.89 -6.67
C THR A 18 8.17 2.39 -7.73
N TYR A 19 6.90 2.21 -7.34
CA TYR A 19 5.85 1.62 -8.19
C TYR A 19 4.62 2.53 -8.24
N PRO A 20 4.70 3.71 -8.89
CA PRO A 20 3.65 4.72 -8.81
C PRO A 20 2.34 4.33 -9.50
N ASN A 21 2.38 3.39 -10.46
CA ASN A 21 1.22 3.01 -11.27
C ASN A 21 0.61 1.68 -10.80
N GLU A 22 1.44 0.66 -10.61
CA GLU A 22 0.96 -0.71 -10.40
C GLU A 22 1.81 -1.49 -9.43
N ILE A 23 1.16 -2.29 -8.58
CA ILE A 23 1.82 -3.21 -7.67
C ILE A 23 1.32 -4.64 -7.82
N GLY A 24 2.23 -5.59 -7.59
CA GLY A 24 1.97 -7.02 -7.66
C GLY A 24 1.90 -7.69 -6.30
N ASN A 25 1.86 -9.02 -6.30
CA ASN A 25 1.81 -9.83 -5.08
C ASN A 25 3.00 -9.54 -4.12
N PRO A 26 4.27 -9.38 -4.57
CA PRO A 26 5.37 -9.10 -3.65
C PRO A 26 5.18 -7.81 -2.85
N GLN A 27 4.79 -6.73 -3.52
CA GLN A 27 4.56 -5.43 -2.88
C GLN A 27 3.33 -5.47 -1.97
N LEU A 28 2.26 -6.17 -2.37
CA LEU A 28 1.09 -6.36 -1.51
C LEU A 28 1.43 -7.16 -0.26
N LYS A 29 2.28 -8.20 -0.36
CA LYS A 29 2.75 -8.94 0.81
C LYS A 29 3.48 -8.04 1.79
N GLU A 30 4.35 -7.19 1.26
CA GLU A 30 5.17 -6.30 2.08
C GLU A 30 4.34 -5.16 2.70
N LEU A 31 3.44 -4.55 1.91
CA LEU A 31 2.60 -3.43 2.36
C LEU A 31 1.62 -3.85 3.47
N PHE A 32 1.09 -5.08 3.40
CA PHE A 32 0.10 -5.58 4.35
C PHE A 32 0.68 -6.53 5.41
N ASP A 33 2.00 -6.71 5.41
CA ASP A 33 2.75 -7.66 6.24
C ASP A 33 2.12 -9.07 6.24
N VAL A 34 2.10 -9.69 5.06
CA VAL A 34 1.42 -10.97 4.81
C VAL A 34 2.33 -11.97 4.13
N ALA A 35 2.56 -13.12 4.77
CA ALA A 35 3.29 -14.22 4.15
C ALA A 35 2.42 -15.05 3.17
N ALA A 36 1.15 -15.30 3.54
CA ALA A 36 0.28 -16.25 2.86
C ALA A 36 -0.28 -15.72 1.52
N ASN A 37 -0.09 -16.49 0.45
CA ASN A 37 -0.61 -16.16 -0.88
C ASN A 37 -2.16 -16.09 -0.92
N SER A 38 -2.84 -16.93 -0.14
CA SER A 38 -4.30 -16.94 -0.06
C SER A 38 -4.86 -15.61 0.48
N THR A 39 -4.23 -15.06 1.52
CA THR A 39 -4.61 -13.76 2.08
C THR A 39 -4.35 -12.62 1.09
N VAL A 40 -3.22 -12.64 0.39
CA VAL A 40 -2.92 -11.65 -0.68
C VAL A 40 -3.96 -11.72 -1.79
N ALA A 41 -4.39 -12.92 -2.19
CA ALA A 41 -5.42 -13.09 -3.21
C ALA A 41 -6.77 -12.48 -2.78
N VAL A 42 -7.15 -12.61 -1.51
CA VAL A 42 -8.35 -11.96 -0.96
C VAL A 42 -8.22 -10.44 -0.98
N ILE A 43 -7.10 -9.90 -0.48
CA ILE A 43 -6.84 -8.45 -0.47
C ILE A 43 -6.91 -7.89 -1.89
N LYS A 44 -6.25 -8.56 -2.84
CA LYS A 44 -6.21 -8.17 -4.24
C LYS A 44 -7.60 -8.18 -4.89
N LYS A 45 -8.45 -9.14 -4.52
CA LYS A 45 -9.83 -9.21 -5.00
C LYS A 45 -10.63 -7.99 -4.54
N GLU A 46 -10.47 -7.58 -3.27
CA GLU A 46 -11.13 -6.37 -2.74
C GLU A 46 -10.60 -5.09 -3.42
N ILE A 47 -9.29 -4.97 -3.60
CA ILE A 47 -8.70 -3.81 -4.31
C ILE A 47 -9.23 -3.75 -5.75
N ARG A 48 -9.33 -4.89 -6.45
CA ARG A 48 -9.89 -4.92 -7.81
C ARG A 48 -11.36 -4.53 -7.86
N LYS A 49 -12.12 -4.84 -6.82
CA LYS A 49 -13.51 -4.39 -6.73
C LYS A 49 -13.57 -2.86 -6.71
N LEU A 50 -12.74 -2.21 -5.88
CA LEU A 50 -12.61 -0.75 -5.86
C LEU A 50 -12.14 -0.19 -7.21
N MET A 51 -11.16 -0.84 -7.87
CA MET A 51 -10.71 -0.44 -9.20
C MET A 51 -11.84 -0.50 -10.23
N ASN A 52 -12.65 -1.57 -10.21
CA ASN A 52 -13.77 -1.74 -11.13
C ASN A 52 -14.86 -0.68 -10.88
N GLU A 53 -15.16 -0.37 -9.62
CA GLU A 53 -16.09 0.69 -9.23
C GLU A 53 -15.60 2.07 -9.69
N ALA A 54 -14.29 2.31 -9.65
CA ALA A 54 -13.65 3.54 -10.12
C ALA A 54 -13.33 3.56 -11.63
N GLY A 55 -13.58 2.47 -12.37
CA GLY A 55 -13.24 2.35 -13.79
C GLY A 55 -11.73 2.33 -14.11
N ILE A 56 -10.89 2.02 -13.12
CA ILE A 56 -9.42 2.00 -13.25
C ILE A 56 -8.97 0.70 -13.90
N LYS A 57 -8.08 0.82 -14.89
CA LYS A 57 -7.46 -0.32 -15.58
C LYS A 57 -5.96 -0.31 -15.34
N VAL A 58 -5.40 -1.51 -15.24
CA VAL A 58 -3.95 -1.76 -15.15
C VAL A 58 -3.45 -2.39 -16.43
N TRP A 59 -2.20 -2.09 -16.77
CA TRP A 59 -1.47 -2.65 -17.89
C TRP A 59 -1.21 -4.15 -17.68
N ASN A 60 -0.78 -4.54 -16.48
CA ASN A 60 -0.62 -5.95 -16.14
C ASN A 60 -1.89 -6.51 -15.48
N PRO A 61 -2.58 -7.51 -16.07
CA PRO A 61 -3.77 -8.13 -15.48
C PRO A 61 -3.51 -8.84 -14.16
N GLN A 62 -2.24 -9.11 -13.81
CA GLN A 62 -1.83 -9.65 -12.52
C GLN A 62 -1.49 -8.57 -11.50
N ASN A 63 -1.55 -7.28 -11.82
CA ASN A 63 -1.32 -6.22 -10.86
C ASN A 63 -2.64 -5.61 -10.37
N VAL A 64 -2.49 -4.64 -9.49
CA VAL A 64 -3.53 -3.69 -9.06
C VAL A 64 -2.94 -2.28 -9.10
N ASP A 65 -3.81 -1.29 -9.20
CA ASP A 65 -3.41 0.11 -9.15
C ASP A 65 -2.84 0.45 -7.76
N THR A 66 -1.70 1.16 -7.75
CA THR A 66 -1.00 1.51 -6.51
C THR A 66 -1.86 2.41 -5.63
N LYS A 67 -2.54 3.42 -6.19
CA LYS A 67 -3.32 4.37 -5.42
C LYS A 67 -4.54 3.69 -4.80
N THR A 68 -5.24 2.85 -5.55
CA THR A 68 -6.38 2.07 -5.01
C THR A 68 -5.94 1.11 -3.92
N ALA A 69 -4.75 0.52 -4.00
CA ALA A 69 -4.24 -0.32 -2.93
C ALA A 69 -3.98 0.46 -1.62
N TYR A 70 -3.51 1.71 -1.73
CA TYR A 70 -3.25 2.59 -0.59
C TYR A 70 -4.55 3.10 0.02
N GLU A 71 -5.53 3.42 -0.82
CA GLU A 71 -6.89 3.74 -0.38
C GLU A 71 -7.53 2.58 0.40
N TYR A 72 -7.44 1.35 -0.13
CA TYR A 72 -7.90 0.15 0.57
C TYR A 72 -7.20 -0.04 1.92
N ALA A 73 -5.90 0.23 1.98
CA ALA A 73 -5.12 0.15 3.21
C ALA A 73 -5.43 1.30 4.20
N GLY A 74 -6.14 2.34 3.76
CA GLY A 74 -6.39 3.56 4.54
C GLY A 74 -5.10 4.35 4.81
N ILE A 75 -4.15 4.28 3.87
CA ILE A 75 -2.84 4.92 3.92
C ILE A 75 -2.95 6.27 3.21
N ASP A 76 -2.85 7.35 3.99
CA ASP A 76 -2.67 8.69 3.45
C ASP A 76 -1.17 8.98 3.29
N ILE A 77 -0.71 8.89 2.04
CA ILE A 77 0.71 9.05 1.69
C ILE A 77 1.25 10.43 2.07
N GLU A 78 0.45 11.49 1.95
CA GLU A 78 0.89 12.84 2.28
C GLU A 78 1.12 13.01 3.77
N THR A 79 0.23 12.42 4.59
CA THR A 79 0.36 12.44 6.04
C THR A 79 1.61 11.67 6.49
N ILE A 80 1.91 10.55 5.84
CA ILE A 80 3.11 9.75 6.12
C ILE A 80 4.37 10.50 5.69
N GLU A 81 4.38 11.10 4.50
CA GLU A 81 5.51 11.89 4.01
C GLU A 81 5.83 13.06 4.94
N LYS A 82 4.80 13.81 5.37
CA LYS A 82 4.94 14.91 6.34
C LYS A 82 5.51 14.42 7.67
N SER A 83 5.01 13.29 8.17
CA SER A 83 5.47 12.70 9.43
C SER A 83 6.92 12.21 9.33
N TYR A 84 7.26 11.53 8.23
CA TYR A 84 8.61 11.04 7.94
C TYR A 84 9.62 12.19 7.86
N MET A 85 9.29 13.26 7.13
CA MET A 85 10.14 14.44 7.02
C MET A 85 10.33 15.14 8.37
N LYS A 86 9.29 15.19 9.20
CA LYS A 86 9.37 15.78 10.55
C LYS A 86 10.26 14.93 11.48
N ILE A 87 10.13 13.61 11.44
CA ILE A 87 10.95 12.68 12.21
C ILE A 87 12.43 12.79 11.81
N LYS A 88 12.71 12.78 10.50
CA LYS A 88 14.05 12.98 9.95
C LYS A 88 14.65 14.32 10.35
N LYS A 89 13.87 15.41 10.31
CA LYS A 89 14.30 16.74 10.75
C LYS A 89 14.64 16.79 12.24
N LEU A 90 13.93 16.02 13.06
CA LEU A 90 14.14 15.96 14.51
C LEU A 90 15.27 14.99 14.91
N GLY A 91 15.89 14.28 13.96
CA GLY A 91 16.91 13.27 14.25
C GLY A 91 16.37 12.07 15.02
N LEU A 92 15.06 11.84 14.94
CA LEU A 92 14.38 10.73 15.62
C LEU A 92 14.32 9.51 14.69
N GLU A 93 14.34 8.32 15.26
CA GLU A 93 14.09 7.09 14.52
C GLU A 93 12.58 6.79 14.50
N MET A 94 12.07 6.40 13.33
CA MET A 94 10.70 5.91 13.21
C MET A 94 10.61 4.56 13.93
N GLN A 95 9.82 4.49 15.00
CA GLN A 95 9.46 3.21 15.59
C GLN A 95 8.46 2.52 14.65
N THR A 96 8.92 1.42 14.06
CA THR A 96 8.18 0.47 13.22
C THR A 96 7.23 -0.40 14.02
#